data_AF-A0A5B7VBQ5-F1
#
_entry.id   AF-A0A5B7VBQ5-F1
#
_cell.length_a   1.000
_cell.length_b   1.000
_cell.length_c   1.000
_cell.angle_alpha   90.00
_cell.angle_beta   90.00
_cell.angle_gamma   90.00
#
_symmetry.space_group_name_H-M   'P 1'
#
loop_
_entity.id
_entity.type
_entity.pdbx_description
1 polymer ?
#
loop_
_entity_poly.entity_id
_entity_poly.type
_entity_poly.pdbx_seq_one_letter_code
_entity_poly.pdbx_strand_id
1 'polypeptide(L)'
;MATALPRLLAQAGLEDVDLMCIPGRVGRNGNADALTQLTLEQLGPAMVHQGLVAQQDLTDCRELLASGSYTGLAFLTLSTWGRRPHP
;
A
#
# COMPACT_ATOMS: atom_id res chain seq x y z
N MET A 1 12.16 8.49 6.94
CA MET A 1 11.93 7.25 6.17
C MET A 1 11.79 7.51 4.67
N ALA A 2 10.97 8.48 4.23
CA ALA A 2 10.76 8.76 2.80
C ALA A 2 12.03 9.14 2.00
N THR A 3 13.06 9.69 2.65
CA THR A 3 14.32 10.09 2.00
C THR A 3 15.32 8.94 1.83
N ALA A 4 15.09 7.78 2.45
CA ALA A 4 16.05 6.68 2.39
C ALA A 4 16.10 6.02 1.01
N LEU A 5 14.94 5.79 0.38
CA LEU A 5 14.87 5.12 -0.93
C LEU A 5 15.51 5.93 -2.07
N PRO A 6 15.23 7.24 -2.24
CA PRO A 6 15.93 8.05 -3.24
C PRO A 6 17.44 8.07 -3.03
N ARG A 7 17.88 8.16 -1.76
CA ARG A 7 19.31 8.12 -1.43
C ARG A 7 19.97 6.80 -1.85
N LEU A 8 19.28 5.67 -1.65
CA LEU A 8 19.78 4.36 -2.06
C LEU A 8 19.88 4.23 -3.58
N LEU A 9 18.92 4.79 -4.35
CA LEU A 9 19.00 4.82 -5.80
C LEU A 9 20.18 5.67 -6.29
N ALA A 10 20.39 6.86 -5.71
CA ALA A 10 21.55 7.70 -6.03
C ALA A 10 22.88 7.01 -5.69
N GLN A 11 22.95 6.31 -4.55
CA GLN A 11 24.13 5.51 -4.16
C GLN A 11 24.38 4.33 -5.10
N ALA A 12 23.34 3.79 -5.73
CA ALA A 12 23.44 2.77 -6.77
C ALA A 12 23.85 3.33 -8.15
N GLY A 13 24.14 4.64 -8.25
CA GLY A 13 24.59 5.29 -9.47
C GLY A 13 23.48 5.68 -10.44
N LEU A 14 22.21 5.69 -9.99
CA LEU A 14 21.14 6.27 -10.80
C LEU A 14 21.20 7.80 -10.74
N GLU A 15 20.93 8.42 -11.88
CA GLU A 15 20.82 9.87 -12.07
C GLU A 15 19.34 10.28 -12.06
N ASP A 16 19.06 11.59 -11.95
CA ASP A 16 17.70 12.15 -12.03
C ASP A 16 16.70 11.43 -11.09
N VAL A 17 17.11 11.23 -9.84
CA VAL A 17 16.33 10.46 -8.87
C VAL A 17 15.19 11.30 -8.30
N ASP A 18 13.97 10.82 -8.49
CA ASP A 18 12.73 11.44 -8.01
C ASP A 18 12.01 10.59 -6.97
N LEU A 19 11.09 11.25 -6.25
CA LEU A 19 10.23 10.65 -5.25
C LEU A 19 8.81 11.21 -5.37
N MET A 20 7.83 10.32 -5.37
CA MET A 20 6.42 10.65 -5.18
C MET A 20 5.91 10.01 -3.90
N CYS A 21 5.29 10.84 -3.06
CA CYS A 21 4.62 10.43 -1.84
C CYS A 21 3.12 10.62 -2.00
N ILE A 22 2.34 9.54 -1.93
CA ILE A 22 0.88 9.60 -2.00
C ILE A 22 0.33 9.15 -0.64
N PRO A 23 -0.15 10.07 0.21
CA PRO A 23 -0.85 9.69 1.42
C PRO A 23 -2.20 9.06 1.07
N GLY A 24 -2.66 8.14 1.91
CA GLY A 24 -3.98 7.53 1.82
C GLY A 24 -4.57 7.27 3.19
N ARG A 25 -5.89 7.31 3.31
CA ARG A 25 -6.60 6.93 4.53
C ARG A 25 -7.84 6.14 4.16
N VAL A 26 -8.06 5.03 4.86
CA VAL A 26 -9.25 4.20 4.70
C VAL A 26 -10.50 4.97 5.14
N GLY A 27 -11.64 4.69 4.52
CA GLY A 27 -12.92 5.32 4.78
C GLY A 27 -13.11 6.67 4.08
N ARG A 28 -12.35 6.92 3.00
CA ARG A 28 -12.41 8.19 2.23
C ARG A 28 -12.71 7.99 0.74
N ASN A 29 -13.09 6.78 0.35
CA ASN A 29 -13.31 6.34 -1.03
C ASN A 29 -12.10 6.64 -1.93
N GLY A 30 -10.89 6.35 -1.43
CA GLY A 30 -9.63 6.74 -2.06
C GLY A 30 -8.67 5.58 -2.34
N ASN A 31 -7.42 5.92 -2.67
CA ASN A 31 -6.34 4.97 -2.93
C ASN A 31 -6.14 3.91 -1.83
N ALA A 32 -6.28 4.31 -0.56
CA ALA A 32 -6.18 3.43 0.60
C ALA A 32 -7.30 2.39 0.66
N ASP A 33 -8.52 2.75 0.25
CA ASP A 33 -9.66 1.84 0.22
C ASP A 33 -9.46 0.81 -0.90
N ALA A 34 -9.08 1.27 -2.09
CA ALA A 34 -8.76 0.39 -3.22
C ALA A 34 -7.62 -0.59 -2.89
N LEU A 35 -6.55 -0.12 -2.24
CA LEU A 35 -5.45 -0.98 -1.80
C LEU A 35 -5.90 -2.01 -0.76
N THR A 36 -6.72 -1.59 0.20
CA THR A 36 -7.22 -2.49 1.26
C THR A 36 -8.15 -3.55 0.66
N GLN A 37 -9.05 -3.16 -0.24
CA GLN A 37 -9.93 -4.08 -0.95
C GLN A 37 -9.12 -5.13 -1.72
N LEU A 38 -8.14 -4.68 -2.53
CA LEU A 38 -7.28 -5.58 -3.30
C LEU A 38 -6.51 -6.54 -2.38
N THR A 39 -6.05 -6.06 -1.24
CA THR A 39 -5.35 -6.89 -0.23
C THR A 39 -6.26 -7.98 0.31
N LEU A 40 -7.51 -7.65 0.66
CA LEU A 40 -8.50 -8.62 1.15
C LEU A 40 -8.90 -9.64 0.07
N GLU A 41 -8.93 -9.24 -1.20
CA GLU A 41 -9.23 -10.11 -2.33
C GLU A 41 -8.06 -11.08 -2.62
N GLN A 42 -6.84 -10.58 -2.64
CA GLN A 42 -5.66 -11.36 -3.04
C GLN A 42 -5.07 -12.20 -1.90
N LEU A 43 -4.98 -11.66 -0.69
CA LEU A 43 -4.34 -12.33 0.44
C LEU A 43 -5.34 -13.04 1.36
N GLY A 44 -6.57 -12.53 1.44
CA GLY A 44 -7.60 -13.07 2.32
C GLY A 44 -7.79 -14.59 2.23
N PRO A 45 -7.96 -15.18 1.02
CA PRO A 45 -8.14 -16.62 0.88
C PRO A 45 -6.98 -17.45 1.46
N ALA A 46 -5.74 -17.00 1.28
CA ALA A 46 -4.57 -17.66 1.82
C ALA A 46 -4.51 -17.56 3.36
N MET A 47 -4.90 -16.40 3.91
CA MET A 47 -4.95 -16.20 5.37
C MET A 47 -5.99 -17.11 6.03
N VAL A 48 -7.15 -17.32 5.39
CA VAL A 48 -8.17 -18.29 5.85
C VAL A 48 -7.65 -19.71 5.77
N HIS A 49 -7.04 -20.09 4.65
CA HIS A 49 -6.46 -21.43 4.47
C HIS A 49 -5.41 -21.77 5.53
N GLN A 50 -4.61 -20.77 5.93
CA GLN A 50 -3.58 -20.90 6.97
C GLN A 50 -4.14 -20.79 8.40
N GLY A 51 -5.44 -20.54 8.57
CA GLY A 51 -6.06 -20.37 9.89
C GLY A 51 -5.65 -19.10 10.62
N LEU A 52 -5.11 -18.09 9.92
CA LEU A 52 -4.72 -16.81 10.51
C LEU A 52 -5.94 -15.92 10.80
N VAL A 53 -7.01 -16.10 10.02
CA VAL A 53 -8.30 -15.43 10.18
C VAL A 53 -9.42 -16.42 9.80
N ALA A 54 -10.62 -16.19 10.32
CA ALA A 54 -11.82 -16.88 9.88
C ALA A 54 -12.37 -16.27 8.58
N GLN A 55 -13.17 -17.04 7.84
CA GLN A 55 -13.88 -16.53 6.66
C GLN A 55 -14.82 -15.37 7.02
N GLN A 56 -15.40 -15.38 8.22
CA GLN A 56 -16.25 -14.31 8.71
C GLN A 56 -15.47 -13.00 8.89
N ASP A 57 -14.23 -13.06 9.37
CA ASP A 57 -13.40 -11.86 9.55
C ASP A 57 -13.18 -11.12 8.21
N LEU A 58 -13.01 -11.86 7.11
CA LEU A 58 -12.89 -11.26 5.78
C LEU A 58 -14.21 -10.61 5.32
N THR A 59 -15.34 -11.23 5.61
CA THR A 59 -16.66 -10.67 5.29
C THR A 59 -16.87 -9.38 6.07
N ASP A 60 -16.66 -9.40 7.39
CA ASP A 60 -16.82 -8.25 8.27
C ASP A 60 -15.87 -7.10 7.87
N CYS A 61 -14.62 -7.42 7.50
CA CYS A 61 -13.67 -6.42 7.00
C CYS A 61 -14.14 -5.75 5.70
N ARG A 62 -14.73 -6.51 4.77
CA ARG A 62 -15.26 -5.95 3.51
C ARG A 62 -16.46 -5.06 3.77
N GLU A 63 -17.36 -5.46 4.65
CA GLU A 63 -18.52 -4.65 5.04
C GLU A 63 -18.08 -3.36 5.74
N LEU A 64 -17.12 -3.47 6.66
CA LEU A 64 -16.56 -2.31 7.36
C LEU A 64 -15.89 -1.34 6.38
N LEU A 65 -15.12 -1.86 5.42
CA LEU A 65 -14.50 -1.05 4.37
C LEU A 65 -15.56 -0.34 3.50
N ALA A 66 -16.58 -1.07 3.05
CA ALA A 66 -17.66 -0.52 2.23
C ALA A 66 -18.51 0.54 2.97
N SER A 67 -18.63 0.43 4.29
CA SER A 67 -19.36 1.41 5.10
C SER A 67 -18.71 2.80 5.12
N GLY A 68 -17.40 2.89 4.84
CA GLY A 68 -16.62 4.12 4.96
C GLY A 68 -16.47 4.67 6.39
N SER A 69 -17.00 3.96 7.40
CA SER A 69 -17.03 4.43 8.80
C SER A 69 -15.68 4.27 9.50
N TYR A 70 -14.87 3.29 9.08
CA TYR A 70 -13.55 3.05 9.64
C TYR A 70 -12.49 3.95 8.99
N THR A 71 -11.82 4.77 9.82
CA THR A 71 -10.80 5.73 9.36
C THR A 71 -9.46 5.61 10.10
N GLY A 72 -9.30 4.55 10.91
CA GLY A 72 -8.13 4.33 11.76
C GLY A 72 -6.88 3.86 11.02
N LEU A 73 -7.00 3.48 9.75
CA LEU A 73 -5.90 2.98 8.93
C LEU A 73 -5.45 4.03 7.91
N ALA A 74 -4.18 4.39 7.96
CA ALA A 74 -3.54 5.31 7.03
C ALA A 74 -2.32 4.67 6.36
N PHE A 75 -2.12 5.01 5.10
CA PHE A 75 -1.00 4.56 4.28
C PHE A 75 -0.20 5.75 3.77
N LEU A 76 1.08 5.49 3.49
CA LEU A 76 1.91 6.39 2.72
C LEU A 76 2.59 5.55 1.62
N THR A 77 2.11 5.69 0.39
CA THR A 77 2.75 5.04 -0.76
C THR A 77 3.93 5.89 -1.20
N LEU A 78 5.11 5.29 -1.23
CA LEU A 78 6.35 5.92 -1.67
C LEU A 78 6.79 5.26 -2.97
N SER A 79 6.88 6.04 -4.03
CA SER A 79 7.42 5.61 -5.32
C SER A 79 8.68 6.41 -5.62
N THR A 80 9.79 5.75 -5.88
CA THR A 80 11.04 6.40 -6.28
C THR A 80 11.59 5.75 -7.54
N TRP A 81 12.18 6.56 -8.41
CA TRP A 81 12.74 6.12 -9.68
C TRP A 81 13.92 7.02 -10.04
N GLY A 82 14.75 6.55 -10.96
CA GLY A 82 15.87 7.31 -11.50
C GLY A 82 16.30 6.71 -12.85
N ARG A 83 17.15 7.41 -13.57
CA ARG A 83 17.68 6.99 -14.87
C ARG A 83 19.05 6.34 -14.70
N ARG A 84 19.33 5.29 -15.48
CA ARG A 84 20.68 4.74 -15.56
C ARG A 84 21.57 5.69 -16.39
N PRO A 85 22.82 5.96 -15.98
CA PRO A 85 23.76 6.73 -16.79
C PRO A 85 23.95 6.07 -18.16
N HIS A 86 24.09 6.87 -19.21
CA HIS A 86 24.53 6.35 -20.50
C HIS A 86 26.05 6.11 -20.47
N PRO A 87 26.55 5.01 -21.07
CA PRO A 87 27.99 4.76 -21.17
C PRO A 87 28.70 5.80 -22.04
#